data_AF-A0A7X8HCX0-F1
#
_entry.id   AF-A0A7X8HCX0-F1
#
_cell.length_a   1.000
_cell.length_b   1.000
_cell.length_c   1.000
_cell.angle_alpha   90.00
_cell.angle_beta   90.00
_cell.angle_gamma   90.00
#
_symmetry.space_group_name_H-M   'P 1'
#
loop_
_entity.id
_entity.type
_entity.pdbx_description
1 polymer ?
#
loop_
_entity_poly.entity_id
_entity_poly.type
_entity_poly.pdbx_seq_one_letter_code
_entity_poly.pdbx_strand_id
1 'polypeptide(L)' 'MIELTQLSGKTFWINPHQIEYIEKNPDTTLIMLSGKRIVV' A
#
# COMPACT_ATOMS: atom_id res chain seq x y z
N MET A 1 -5.16 8.43 7.80
CA MET A 1 -3.91 8.37 7.02
C MET A 1 -3.09 7.22 7.57
N ILE A 2 -2.47 6.40 6.72
CA ILE A 2 -1.62 5.29 7.12
C ILE A 2 -0.19 5.58 6.62
N GLU A 3 0.80 5.47 7.51
CA GLU A 3 2.21 5.52 7.14
C GLU A 3 2.68 4.13 6.71
N LEU A 4 3.36 4.07 5.58
CA LEU A 4 3.95 2.85 5.05
C LEU A 4 5.42 3.11 4.69
N THR A 5 6.21 2.05 4.76
CA THR A 5 7.61 2.06 4.34
C THR A 5 7.74 1.13 3.14
N GLN A 6 8.28 1.63 2.03
CA GLN A 6 8.59 0.80 0.87
C GLN A 6 9.78 -0.11 1.17
N LEU A 7 9.94 -1.18 0.39
CA LEU A 7 11.12 -2.05 0.43
C LEU A 7 12.46 -1.30 0.27
N SER A 8 12.44 -0.11 -0.37
CA SER A 8 13.61 0.77 -0.49
C SER A 8 13.91 1.61 0.77
N GLY A 9 13.15 1.45 1.85
CA GLY A 9 13.27 2.24 3.10
C GLY A 9 12.61 3.62 3.06
N LYS A 10 11.92 3.98 1.97
CA LYS A 10 11.24 5.28 1.85
C LYS A 10 9.87 5.24 2.53
N THR A 11 9.63 6.17 3.45
CA THR A 11 8.32 6.35 4.09
C THR A 11 7.40 7.21 3.23
N PHE A 12 6.11 6.87 3.23
CA PHE A 12 5.07 7.62 2.54
C PHE A 12 3.71 7.39 3.22
N TRP A 13 2.79 8.31 2.93
CA TRP A 13 1.46 8.29 3.52
C TRP A 13 0.41 7.95 2.48
N ILE A 14 -0.53 7.10 2.84
CA ILE A 14 -1.69 6.78 2.00
C ILE A 14 -3.01 7.07 2.71
N ASN A 15 -4.01 7.39 1.90
CA ASN A 15 -5.37 7.51 2.36
C ASN A 15 -6.02 6.11 2.44
N PRO A 16 -6.39 5.61 3.63
CA PRO A 16 -6.99 4.29 3.77
C PRO A 16 -8.31 4.14 3.01
N HIS A 17 -9.07 5.22 2.85
CA HIS A 17 -10.34 5.20 2.11
C HIS A 17 -10.16 4.97 0.59
N GLN A 18 -8.92 5.02 0.10
CA GLN A 18 -8.61 4.71 -1.29
C GLN A 18 -8.08 3.29 -1.49
N ILE A 19 -7.95 2.50 -0.42
CA ILE A 19 -7.56 1.09 -0.49
C ILE A 19 -8.82 0.28 -0.83
N GLU A 20 -8.73 -0.53 -1.86
CA GLU A 20 -9.77 -1.50 -2.22
C GLU A 20 -9.65 -2.75 -1.35
N TYR A 21 -8.46 -3.37 -1.33
CA TYR A 21 -8.12 -4.48 -0.46
C TYR A 21 -6.60 -4.61 -0.29
N ILE A 22 -6.18 -5.40 0.70
CA ILE A 22 -4.78 -5.66 1.03
C ILE A 22 -4.54 -7.18 0.96
N GLU A 23 -3.51 -7.58 0.23
CA GLU A 23 -3.09 -8.98 0.12
C GLU A 23 -1.78 -9.20 0.88
N LYS A 24 -1.77 -10.26 1.69
CA LYS A 24 -0.56 -10.73 2.38
C LYS A 24 0.03 -11.90 1.60
N ASN A 25 0.79 -11.58 0.55
CA ASN A 25 1.69 -12.51 -0.14
C ASN A 25 3.06 -12.45 0.59
N PRO A 26 4.20 -13.07 0.17
CA PRO A 26 5.43 -12.94 0.96
C PRO A 26 5.79 -11.46 1.24
N ASP A 27 5.42 -10.57 0.32
CA ASP A 27 5.36 -9.12 0.51
C ASP A 27 3.89 -8.62 0.56
N THR A 28 3.64 -7.46 1.18
CA THR A 28 2.28 -6.91 1.32
C THR A 28 1.92 -6.08 0.10
N THR A 29 0.82 -6.41 -0.57
CA THR A 29 0.33 -5.64 -1.72
C THR A 29 -0.96 -4.91 -1.38
N LEU A 30 -0.99 -3.61 -1.63
CA LEU A 30 -2.16 -2.76 -1.51
C LEU A 30 -2.71 -2.48 -2.90
N ILE A 31 -3.98 -2.81 -3.10
CA ILE A 31 -4.73 -2.48 -4.30
C ILE A 31 -5.58 -1.25 -3.98
N MET A 32 -5.41 -0.19 -4.77
CA MET A 32 -6.14 1.06 -4.60
C MET A 32 -7.36 1.10 -5.52
N LEU A 33 -8.40 1.83 -5.14
CA LEU A 33 -9.62 2.05 -5.95
C LEU A 33 -9.35 2.65 -7.33
N SER A 34 -8.19 3.29 -7.51
CA SER A 34 -7.73 3.82 -8.81
C SER A 34 -7.13 2.76 -9.74
N GLY A 35 -7.01 1.51 -9.29
CA GLY A 35 -6.25 0.44 -9.97
C GLY A 35 -4.74 0.47 -9.72
N LYS A 36 -4.24 1.47 -8.96
CA LYS A 36 -2.82 1.53 -8.57
C LYS A 36 -2.49 0.38 -7.60
N ARG A 37 -1.36 -0.28 -7.82
CA ARG A 37 -0.83 -1.32 -6.93
C ARG A 37 0.41 -0.80 -6.22
N ILE A 38 0.51 -1.04 -4.92
CA ILE A 38 1.64 -0.65 -4.10
C ILE A 38 2.12 -1.89 -3.36
N VAL A 39 3.41 -2.23 -3.52
CA VAL A 39 4.04 -3.34 -2.80
C VAL A 39 4.92 -2.75 -1.71
N VAL A 40 4.74 -3.23 -0.47
CA VAL A 40 5.50 -2.84 0.72
C VAL A 40 6.01 -4.05 1.47
#